data_AF-A0AA36UFY4-F1
#
_entry.id   AF-A0AA36UFY4-F1
#
_cell.length_a   1.000
_cell.length_b   1.000
_cell.length_c   1.000
_cell.angle_alpha   90.00
_cell.angle_beta   90.00
_cell.angle_gamma   90.00
#
_symmetry.space_group_name_H-M   'P 1'
#
loop_
_entity.id
_entity.type
_entity.pdbx_description
1 polymer ?
#
loop_
_entity_poly.entity_id
_entity_poly.type
_entity_poly.pdbx_seq_one_letter_code
_entity_poly.pdbx_strand_id
1 'polypeptide(L)'
;MQAETMEKDLPVNVRSSTLNYGIPPLSGVNFSDIEWQDVEQNIKQAIIDFEPRLESKTLQVIVNTVDDDDDALHNKLIIEVKGYLKLNPYPKEFLLRTSMDVETGLFDLLDGGNRS
;
A
#
# COMPACT_ATOMS: atom_id res chain seq x y z
N MET A 1 -4.25 17.49 16.42
CA MET A 1 -2.77 17.50 16.49
C MET A 1 -2.34 16.15 17.05
N GLN A 2 -1.33 15.49 16.46
CA GLN A 2 -0.45 14.46 17.10
C GLN A 2 -0.41 13.01 16.55
N ALA A 3 -1.07 12.62 15.45
CA ALA A 3 -0.73 11.34 14.80
C ALA A 3 0.51 11.48 13.90
N GLU A 4 0.46 12.42 12.95
CA GLU A 4 1.56 12.68 11.99
C GLU A 4 2.86 13.14 12.65
N THR A 5 2.78 13.83 13.80
CA THR A 5 3.96 14.34 14.50
C THR A 5 4.71 13.23 15.27
N MET A 6 4.04 12.15 15.67
CA MET A 6 4.67 11.07 16.46
C MET A 6 5.49 10.09 15.62
N GLU A 7 5.11 9.83 14.37
CA GLU A 7 5.88 8.94 13.48
C GLU A 7 7.23 9.52 13.06
N LYS A 8 7.36 10.85 13.03
CA LYS A 8 8.56 11.52 12.53
C LYS A 8 9.76 11.39 13.48
N ASP A 9 9.49 11.21 14.79
CA ASP A 9 10.52 11.16 15.85
C ASP A 9 10.78 9.74 16.40
N LEU A 10 10.22 8.69 15.78
CA LEU A 10 10.48 7.32 16.20
C LEU A 10 11.95 6.94 15.98
N PRO A 11 12.63 6.37 17.00
CA PRO A 11 13.96 5.79 16.84
C PRO A 11 13.98 4.75 15.71
N VAL A 12 15.08 4.68 14.96
CA VAL A 12 15.23 3.80 13.78
C VAL A 12 14.90 2.33 14.12
N ASN A 13 15.33 1.85 15.29
CA ASN A 13 15.08 0.49 15.74
C ASN A 13 13.59 0.21 16.07
N VAL A 14 12.78 1.24 16.27
CA VAL A 14 11.33 1.11 16.51
C VAL A 14 10.58 1.15 15.18
N ARG A 15 10.99 2.03 14.25
CA ARG A 15 10.36 2.22 12.94
C ARG A 15 10.27 0.93 12.11
N SER A 16 11.32 0.11 12.12
CA SER A 16 11.37 -1.17 11.40
C SER A 16 11.04 -2.39 12.28
N SER A 17 10.59 -2.17 13.51
CA SER A 17 10.20 -3.26 14.40
C SER A 17 8.76 -3.71 14.16
N THR A 18 8.43 -4.88 14.67
CA THR A 18 7.04 -5.40 14.65
C THR A 18 6.06 -4.50 15.41
N LEU A 19 6.52 -3.59 16.27
CA LEU A 19 5.68 -2.59 16.92
C LEU A 19 5.11 -1.57 15.94
N ASN A 20 5.77 -1.35 14.80
CA ASN A 20 5.38 -0.41 13.76
C ASN A 20 4.95 -1.14 12.47
N TYR A 21 4.51 -2.40 12.59
CA TYR A 21 4.11 -3.20 11.43
C TYR A 21 2.83 -2.64 10.79
N GLY A 22 2.86 -2.50 9.46
CA GLY A 22 1.72 -2.07 8.66
C GLY A 22 1.97 -0.71 8.00
N ILE A 23 0.88 -0.03 7.68
CA ILE A 23 0.88 1.31 7.10
C ILE A 23 0.08 2.26 8.00
N PRO A 24 0.33 3.57 7.93
CA PRO A 24 -0.53 4.56 8.58
C PRO A 24 -1.99 4.39 8.14
N PRO A 25 -2.97 4.70 9.03
CA PRO A 25 -4.38 4.59 8.69
C PRO A 25 -4.72 5.52 7.52
N LEU A 26 -5.31 4.94 6.47
CA LEU A 26 -5.79 5.68 5.29
C LEU A 26 -7.30 5.99 5.36
N SER A 27 -7.99 5.53 6.40
CA SER A 27 -9.42 5.78 6.59
C SER A 27 -9.68 7.06 7.37
N GLY A 28 -10.78 7.76 7.05
CA GLY A 28 -11.20 8.98 7.74
C GLY A 28 -10.40 10.23 7.40
N VAL A 29 -9.49 10.17 6.42
CA VAL A 29 -8.87 11.35 5.78
C VAL A 29 -9.72 11.80 4.60
N ASN A 30 -9.82 13.11 4.39
CA ASN A 30 -10.59 13.69 3.30
C ASN A 30 -9.88 13.42 1.96
N PHE A 31 -10.56 12.77 1.03
CA PHE A 31 -10.02 12.33 -0.27
C PHE A 31 -9.39 13.47 -1.08
N SER A 32 -9.92 14.69 -0.98
CA SER A 32 -9.37 15.88 -1.66
C SER A 32 -7.99 16.31 -1.15
N ASP A 33 -7.65 15.90 0.07
CA ASP A 33 -6.47 16.37 0.80
C ASP A 33 -5.37 15.29 0.82
N ILE A 34 -5.59 14.14 0.15
CA ILE A 34 -4.63 13.04 0.10
C ILE A 34 -3.65 13.23 -1.05
N GLU A 35 -2.38 13.33 -0.72
CA GLU A 35 -1.28 13.21 -1.68
C GLU A 35 -1.00 11.73 -1.96
N TRP A 36 -1.50 11.21 -3.09
CA TRP A 36 -1.36 9.79 -3.45
C TRP A 36 0.08 9.30 -3.49
N GLN A 37 1.02 10.20 -3.83
CA GLN A 37 2.45 9.90 -3.83
C GLN A 37 2.95 9.53 -2.42
N ASP A 38 2.44 10.18 -1.37
CA ASP A 38 2.82 9.88 0.00
C ASP A 38 2.26 8.51 0.43
N VAL A 39 1.05 8.16 0.00
CA VAL A 39 0.46 6.83 0.23
C VAL A 39 1.30 5.75 -0.45
N GLU A 40 1.68 5.95 -1.71
CA GLU A 40 2.55 5.03 -2.45
C GLU A 40 3.90 4.84 -1.75
N GLN A 41 4.54 5.93 -1.29
CA GLN A 41 5.81 5.84 -0.57
C GLN A 41 5.66 5.12 0.77
N ASN A 42 4.59 5.39 1.52
CA ASN A 42 4.34 4.75 2.82
C ASN A 42 4.14 3.24 2.66
N ILE A 43 3.32 2.81 1.69
CA ILE A 43 3.13 1.39 1.39
C ILE A 43 4.44 0.76 0.92
N LYS A 44 5.18 1.42 0.04
CA LYS A 44 6.46 0.92 -0.46
C LYS A 44 7.47 0.73 0.67
N GLN A 45 7.57 1.68 1.58
CA GLN A 45 8.49 1.62 2.73
C GLN A 45 8.09 0.49 3.68
N ALA A 46 6.81 0.35 4.00
CA ALA A 46 6.31 -0.75 4.83
C ALA A 46 6.63 -2.13 4.22
N ILE A 47 6.49 -2.29 2.90
CA ILE A 47 6.85 -3.55 2.22
C ILE A 47 8.37 -3.79 2.29
N ILE A 48 9.20 -2.76 2.14
CA ILE A 48 10.66 -2.90 2.26
C ILE A 48 11.06 -3.36 3.68
N ASP A 49 10.41 -2.80 4.70
CA ASP A 49 10.73 -3.06 6.09
C ASP A 49 10.20 -4.42 6.56
N PHE A 50 9.01 -4.81 6.09
CA PHE A 50 8.29 -5.97 6.62
C PHE A 50 8.12 -7.15 5.66
N GLU A 51 8.47 -6.99 4.38
CA GLU A 51 8.40 -8.06 3.38
C GLU A 51 9.74 -8.35 2.68
N PRO A 52 10.68 -9.03 3.38
CA PRO A 52 12.02 -9.27 2.86
C PRO A 52 12.04 -10.20 1.64
N ARG A 53 10.93 -10.88 1.32
CA ARG A 53 10.82 -11.77 0.17
C ARG A 53 10.72 -10.99 -1.15
N LEU A 54 10.27 -9.74 -1.13
CA LEU A 54 10.24 -8.89 -2.32
C LEU A 54 11.59 -8.19 -2.54
N GLU A 55 12.01 -8.07 -3.79
CA GLU A 55 13.23 -7.36 -4.19
C GLU A 55 12.96 -5.85 -4.26
N SER A 56 13.51 -5.10 -3.31
CA SER A 56 13.27 -3.66 -3.14
C SER A 56 13.65 -2.83 -4.37
N LYS A 57 14.67 -3.26 -5.14
CA LYS A 57 15.08 -2.58 -6.38
C LYS A 57 14.04 -2.65 -7.49
N THR A 58 13.16 -3.64 -7.43
CA THR A 58 12.11 -3.88 -8.44
C THR A 58 10.73 -3.49 -7.97
N LEU A 59 10.59 -3.11 -6.69
CA LEU A 59 9.31 -2.82 -6.06
C LEU A 59 8.72 -1.50 -6.60
N GLN A 60 7.52 -1.62 -7.17
CA GLN A 60 6.69 -0.51 -7.61
C GLN A 60 5.35 -0.61 -6.87
N VAL A 61 4.89 0.53 -6.37
CA VAL A 61 3.56 0.68 -5.77
C VAL A 61 2.89 1.81 -6.54
N ILE A 62 1.67 1.56 -7.01
CA ILE A 62 0.87 2.54 -7.74
C ILE A 62 -0.50 2.58 -7.06
N VAL A 63 -0.99 3.78 -6.76
CA VAL A 63 -2.34 4.00 -6.26
C VAL A 63 -3.15 4.73 -7.33
N ASN A 64 -4.24 4.12 -7.77
CA ASN A 64 -5.18 4.72 -8.71
C ASN A 64 -6.53 4.95 -8.03
N THR A 65 -7.15 6.07 -8.32
CA THR A 65 -8.53 6.37 -7.94
C THR A 65 -9.47 5.92 -9.05
N VAL A 66 -10.63 5.36 -8.69
CA VAL A 66 -11.68 5.05 -9.67
C VAL A 66 -12.65 6.22 -9.70
N ASP A 67 -12.47 7.14 -10.64
CA ASP A 67 -13.51 8.11 -11.02
C ASP A 67 -14.42 7.43 -12.04
N ASP A 68 -15.39 6.64 -11.57
CA ASP A 68 -16.56 6.31 -12.39
C ASP A 68 -17.67 7.31 -12.06
N ASP A 69 -18.34 7.84 -13.09
CA ASP A 69 -19.51 8.74 -13.02
C ASP A 69 -20.75 8.10 -12.34
N ASP A 70 -20.58 6.96 -11.67
CA ASP A 70 -21.61 6.27 -10.91
C ASP A 70 -21.45 6.63 -9.42
N ASP A 71 -22.45 7.33 -8.87
CA ASP A 71 -22.53 7.91 -7.52
C ASP A 71 -22.14 6.96 -6.35
N ALA A 72 -21.96 5.66 -6.63
CA ALA A 72 -21.67 4.61 -5.65
C ALA A 72 -20.18 4.22 -5.51
N LEU A 73 -19.27 4.69 -6.38
CA LEU A 73 -17.86 4.28 -6.40
C LEU A 73 -16.85 5.37 -5.99
N HIS A 74 -17.31 6.57 -5.62
CA HIS A 74 -16.48 7.76 -5.38
C HIS A 74 -15.42 7.66 -4.27
N ASN A 75 -15.31 6.55 -3.54
CA ASN A 75 -14.39 6.40 -2.40
C ASN A 75 -13.53 5.13 -2.47
N LYS A 76 -13.24 4.60 -3.67
CA LYS A 76 -12.39 3.40 -3.82
C LYS A 76 -11.01 3.68 -4.39
N LEU A 77 -10.00 3.05 -3.77
CA LEU A 77 -8.61 3.10 -4.19
C LEU A 77 -8.16 1.74 -4.70
N ILE A 78 -7.52 1.73 -5.86
CA ILE A 78 -6.86 0.56 -6.41
C ILE A 78 -5.38 0.69 -6.12
N ILE A 79 -4.86 -0.23 -5.32
CA ILE A 79 -3.43 -0.31 -5.01
C ILE A 79 -2.87 -1.47 -5.84
N GLU A 80 -1.88 -1.17 -6.68
CA GLU A 80 -1.10 -2.17 -7.40
C GLU A 80 0.31 -2.26 -6.81
N VAL A 81 0.73 -3.46 -6.41
CA VAL A 81 2.11 -3.74 -5.98
C VAL A 81 2.74 -4.70 -6.97
N LYS A 82 3.84 -4.27 -7.59
CA LYS A 82 4.61 -5.02 -8.60
C LYS A 82 6.05 -5.20 -8.18
N GLY A 83 6.65 -6.33 -8.52
CA GLY A 83 8.08 -6.57 -8.32
C GLY A 83 8.46 -8.02 -8.52
N TYR A 84 9.66 -8.39 -8.06
CA TYR A 84 10.15 -9.76 -8.05
C TYR A 84 10.24 -10.33 -6.64
N LEU A 85 9.76 -11.55 -6.46
CA LEU A 85 10.01 -12.36 -5.27
C LEU A 85 11.37 -13.04 -5.39
N LYS A 86 12.22 -12.89 -4.36
CA LYS A 86 13.53 -13.55 -4.20
C LYS A 86 13.33 -15.01 -3.80
N LEU A 87 12.94 -15.84 -4.76
CA LEU A 87 12.77 -17.27 -4.58
C LEU A 87 14.00 -18.03 -5.08
N ASN A 88 14.24 -19.19 -4.49
CA ASN A 88 15.25 -20.16 -4.91
C ASN A 88 14.53 -21.33 -5.61
N PRO A 89 14.95 -21.80 -6.80
CA PRO A 89 16.15 -21.44 -7.56
C PRO A 89 16.08 -20.16 -8.41
N TYR A 90 14.88 -19.63 -8.70
CA TYR A 90 14.73 -18.48 -9.60
C TYR A 90 13.72 -17.47 -9.03
N PRO A 91 13.96 -16.15 -9.22
CA PRO A 91 12.99 -15.12 -8.90
C PRO A 91 11.67 -15.30 -9.66
N LYS A 92 10.55 -14.85 -9.07
CA LYS A 92 9.24 -14.85 -9.74
C LYS A 92 8.65 -13.46 -9.79
N GLU A 93 7.97 -13.14 -10.88
CA GLU A 93 7.15 -11.93 -10.98
C GLU A 93 6.00 -11.99 -9.99
N PHE A 94 5.73 -10.85 -9.37
CA PHE A 94 4.67 -10.65 -8.40
C PHE A 94 3.85 -9.43 -8.82
N LEU A 95 2.54 -9.63 -8.86
CA LEU A 95 1.53 -8.59 -9.03
C LEU A 95 0.45 -8.85 -7.98
N LEU A 96 0.23 -7.86 -7.13
CA LEU A 96 -0.88 -7.81 -6.19
C LEU A 96 -1.74 -6.60 -6.55
N ARG A 97 -3.05 -6.82 -6.61
CA ARG A 97 -4.04 -5.75 -6.78
C ARG A 97 -5.01 -5.83 -5.62
N THR A 98 -5.29 -4.70 -5.00
CA THR A 98 -6.27 -4.60 -3.92
C THR A 98 -7.13 -3.37 -4.14
N SER A 99 -8.43 -3.48 -3.86
CA SER A 99 -9.29 -2.31 -3.70
C SER A 99 -9.45 -1.98 -2.22
N MET A 100 -9.40 -0.71 -1.89
CA MET A 100 -9.67 -0.19 -0.57
C MET A 100 -10.86 0.76 -0.63
N ASP A 101 -11.84 0.53 0.22
CA ASP A 101 -12.93 1.46 0.48
C ASP A 101 -12.47 2.47 1.54
N VAL A 102 -12.35 3.76 1.18
CA VAL A 102 -11.76 4.81 2.03
C VAL A 102 -12.68 5.17 3.20
N GLU A 103 -13.99 5.03 3.02
CA GLU A 103 -14.99 5.37 4.03
C GLU A 103 -15.00 4.34 5.16
N THR A 104 -14.93 3.06 4.80
CA THR A 104 -14.98 1.95 5.77
C THR A 104 -13.60 1.41 6.14
N GLY A 105 -12.57 1.71 5.35
CA GLY A 105 -11.22 1.15 5.48
C GLY A 105 -11.12 -0.33 5.08
N LEU A 106 -12.15 -0.89 4.44
CA LEU A 106 -12.17 -2.30 4.05
C LEU A 106 -11.27 -2.54 2.82
N PHE A 107 -10.48 -3.61 2.88
CA PHE A 107 -9.64 -4.07 1.79
C PHE A 107 -10.18 -5.34 1.16
N ASP A 108 -10.28 -5.34 -0.16
CA ASP A 108 -10.57 -6.52 -0.96
C ASP A 108 -9.38 -6.83 -1.86
N LEU A 109 -9.06 -8.12 -1.97
CA LEU A 109 -8.10 -8.61 -2.94
C LEU A 109 -8.77 -8.62 -4.32
N LEU A 110 -8.16 -7.95 -5.29
CA LEU A 110 -8.58 -8.04 -6.68
C LEU A 110 -7.78 -9.17 -7.33
N ASP A 111 -8.48 -10.11 -7.94
CA ASP A 111 -7.87 -11.31 -8.49
C ASP A 111 -6.80 -10.95 -9.55
N GLY A 112 -5.59 -11.47 -9.36
CA GLY A 112 -4.39 -11.12 -10.12
C GLY A 112 -4.05 -12.10 -11.25
N GLY A 113 -4.93 -13.06 -11.54
CA GLY A 113 -4.66 -14.18 -12.44
C GLY A 113 -5.56 -14.23 -13.68
N ASN A 114 -4.92 -14.37 -14.85
CA ASN A 114 -5.52 -14.74 -16.13
C ASN A 114 -6.69 -15.74 -15.98
N ARG A 115 -7.88 -15.36 -16.46
CA ARG A 115 -8.80 -16.34 -17.02
C ARG A 115 -8.12 -16.90 -18.28
N SER A 116 -7.94 -18.22 -18.32
CA SER A 116 -7.46 -18.98 -19.48
C SER A 116 -8.29 -18.71 -20.74
#